data_AF-A0A4R3VLX0-F1
#
_entry.id   AF-A0A4R3VLX0-F1
#
_cell.length_a   1.000
_cell.length_b   1.000
_cell.length_c   1.000
_cell.angle_alpha   90.00
_cell.angle_beta   90.00
_cell.angle_gamma   90.00
#
_symmetry.space_group_name_H-M   'P 1'
#
loop_
_entity.id
_entity.type
_entity.pdbx_description
1 polymer ?
#
loop_
_entity_poly.entity_id
_entity_poly.type
_entity_poly.pdbx_seq_one_letter_code
_entity_poly.pdbx_strand_id
1 'polypeptide(L)'
;MNLVQILAWREGVFRFQDESIEFIMSELSKWYNINDVQISNNIKDKFTGSIKRTKQLKDVLNALEEVSDLQFAIEEGRVMVTK
;
A
#
# COMPACT_ATOMS: atom_id res chain seq x y z
N MET A 1 26.56 -17.83 -6.29
CA MET A 1 25.84 -18.39 -5.13
C MET A 1 25.19 -17.22 -4.40
N ASN A 2 23.87 -17.05 -4.27
CA ASN A 2 22.78 -18.03 -4.22
C ASN A 2 21.56 -17.57 -5.05
N LEU A 3 21.06 -18.49 -5.89
CA LEU A 3 19.96 -18.35 -6.85
C LEU A 3 18.59 -18.61 -6.21
N VAL A 4 18.21 -17.89 -5.14
CA VAL A 4 16.95 -18.16 -4.42
C VAL A 4 16.01 -16.95 -4.30
N GLN A 5 16.41 -15.73 -4.65
CA GLN A 5 15.52 -14.56 -4.50
C GLN A 5 14.64 -14.23 -5.71
N ILE A 6 14.74 -14.97 -6.83
CA ILE A 6 14.04 -14.63 -8.08
C ILE A 6 12.98 -15.70 -8.42
N LEU A 7 12.16 -16.11 -7.43
CA LEU A 7 11.08 -17.08 -7.68
C LEU A 7 9.68 -16.68 -7.15
N ALA A 8 9.51 -15.47 -6.59
CA ALA A 8 8.19 -14.96 -6.15
C ALA A 8 7.49 -14.04 -7.18
N TRP A 9 7.86 -14.15 -8.46
CA TRP A 9 7.44 -13.28 -9.58
C TRP A 9 6.12 -13.68 -10.24
N ARG A 10 5.41 -14.70 -9.75
CA ARG A 10 4.33 -15.29 -10.57
C ARG A 10 3.02 -14.51 -10.62
N GLU A 11 2.73 -13.58 -9.71
CA GLU A 11 1.51 -12.75 -9.84
C GLU A 11 1.68 -11.22 -9.68
N GLY A 12 2.86 -10.71 -9.29
CA GLY A 12 3.32 -9.32 -9.54
C GLY A 12 2.43 -8.15 -9.09
N VAL A 13 1.29 -8.38 -8.45
CA VAL A 13 0.31 -7.36 -8.07
C VAL A 13 -0.19 -7.58 -6.64
N PHE A 14 -0.50 -6.49 -5.95
CA PHE A 14 -1.47 -6.51 -4.88
C PHE A 14 -2.87 -6.54 -5.50
N ARG A 15 -3.77 -7.34 -4.94
CA ARG A 15 -5.16 -7.40 -5.37
C ARG A 15 -6.02 -7.16 -4.14
N PHE A 16 -6.87 -6.15 -4.22
CA PHE A 16 -7.78 -5.74 -3.17
C PHE A 16 -9.20 -5.89 -3.70
N GLN A 17 -10.09 -6.45 -2.89
CA GLN A 17 -11.49 -6.63 -3.22
C GLN A 17 -12.34 -6.27 -2.01
N ASP A 18 -12.91 -5.07 -2.02
CA ASP A 18 -13.69 -4.52 -0.90
C ASP A 18 -12.87 -4.46 0.42
N GLU A 19 -11.57 -4.20 0.31
CA GLU A 19 -10.64 -4.19 1.46
C GLU A 19 -10.55 -2.79 2.08
N SER A 20 -10.41 -2.73 3.41
CA SER A 20 -10.21 -1.46 4.13
C SER A 20 -8.81 -0.90 3.89
N ILE A 21 -8.66 0.42 4.02
CA ILE A 21 -7.34 1.06 3.92
C ILE A 21 -6.36 0.52 4.96
N GLU A 22 -6.85 0.14 6.15
CA GLU A 22 -6.05 -0.47 7.22
C GLU A 22 -5.41 -1.78 6.76
N PHE A 23 -6.18 -2.63 6.07
CA PHE A 23 -5.67 -3.88 5.53
C PHE A 23 -4.63 -3.64 4.43
N ILE A 24 -4.94 -2.74 3.50
CA ILE A 24 -4.06 -2.38 2.39
C ILE A 24 -2.71 -1.85 2.91
N MET A 25 -2.75 -0.91 3.85
CA MET A 25 -1.54 -0.32 4.42
C MET A 25 -0.73 -1.33 5.24
N SER A 26 -1.37 -2.33 5.85
CA SER A 26 -0.69 -3.46 6.51
C SER A 26 0.02 -4.38 5.52
N GLU A 27 -0.53 -4.60 4.32
CA GLU A 27 0.17 -5.33 3.27
C GLU A 27 1.34 -4.52 2.70
N LEU A 28 1.11 -3.22 2.44
CA LEU A 28 2.15 -2.33 1.93
C LEU A 28 3.30 -2.16 2.93
N SER A 29 3.02 -2.07 4.22
CA SER A 29 4.07 -1.93 5.24
C SER A 29 5.00 -3.13 5.29
N LYS A 30 4.46 -4.34 5.16
CA LYS A 30 5.26 -5.58 5.09
C LYS A 30 6.11 -5.65 3.82
N TRP A 31 5.59 -5.20 2.69
CA TRP A 31 6.30 -5.28 1.41
C TRP A 31 7.39 -4.22 1.25
N TYR A 32 7.09 -2.99 1.66
CA TYR A 32 8.01 -1.85 1.55
C TYR A 32 8.82 -1.60 2.84
N ASN A 33 8.67 -2.47 3.84
CA ASN A 33 9.35 -2.37 5.14
C ASN A 33 9.12 -1.01 5.84
N ILE A 34 7.85 -0.60 5.89
CA ILE A 34 7.38 0.62 6.56
C ILE A 34 7.15 0.29 8.03
N ASN A 35 7.84 0.99 8.93
CA ASN A 35 7.82 0.67 10.36
C ASN A 35 6.66 1.33 11.12
N ASP A 36 6.06 2.38 10.54
CA ASP A 36 5.01 3.16 11.21
C ASP A 36 3.97 3.62 10.19
N VAL A 37 2.72 3.30 10.47
CA VAL A 37 1.55 3.67 9.66
C VAL A 37 0.52 4.29 10.59
N GLN A 38 0.18 5.55 10.34
CA GLN A 38 -0.81 6.31 11.10
C GLN A 38 -2.04 6.51 10.23
N ILE A 39 -3.20 6.02 10.69
CA ILE A 39 -4.46 6.15 9.95
C ILE A 39 -5.40 6.98 10.81
N SER A 40 -5.94 8.06 10.23
CA SER A 40 -6.88 8.94 10.94
C SER A 40 -8.14 8.18 11.36
N ASN A 41 -8.65 8.50 12.55
CA ASN A 41 -9.86 7.88 13.07
C ASN A 41 -11.05 8.11 12.11
N ASN A 42 -11.89 7.10 11.95
CA ASN A 42 -13.13 7.09 11.13
C ASN A 42 -12.95 6.95 9.61
N ILE A 43 -11.79 6.54 9.10
CA ILE A 43 -11.68 6.13 7.69
C ILE A 43 -12.37 4.77 7.51
N LYS A 44 -13.42 4.72 6.69
CA LYS A 44 -14.18 3.50 6.38
C LYS A 44 -14.16 3.15 4.89
N ASP A 45 -13.39 3.90 4.12
CA ASP A 45 -13.23 3.74 2.69
C ASP A 45 -12.68 2.35 2.38
N LYS A 46 -13.30 1.72 1.39
CA LYS A 46 -12.94 0.39 0.91
C LYS A 46 -12.48 0.49 -0.54
N PHE A 47 -11.46 -0.28 -0.86
CA PHE A 47 -10.84 -0.25 -2.17
C PHE A 47 -10.97 -1.60 -2.85
N THR A 48 -11.28 -1.54 -4.14
CA THR A 48 -11.21 -2.66 -5.04
C THR A 48 -10.30 -2.30 -6.19
N GLY A 49 -9.29 -3.12 -6.46
CA GLY A 49 -8.33 -2.82 -7.48
C GLY A 49 -7.15 -3.78 -7.48
N SER A 50 -6.22 -3.53 -8.40
CA SER A 50 -4.95 -4.25 -8.41
C SER A 50 -3.82 -3.32 -8.74
N ILE A 51 -2.71 -3.43 -8.00
CA ILE A 51 -1.57 -2.54 -8.08
C ILE A 51 -0.31 -3.36 -8.28
N LYS A 52 0.48 -3.06 -9.30
CA LYS A 52 1.74 -3.77 -9.57
C LYS A 52 2.72 -3.59 -8.41
N ARG A 53 3.24 -4.68 -7.85
CA ARG A 53 4.26 -4.70 -6.79
C ARG A 53 5.62 -4.15 -7.23
N THR A 54 5.81 -3.98 -8.54
CA THR A 54 7.01 -3.37 -9.13
C THR A 54 7.00 -1.84 -9.09
N LYS A 55 5.86 -1.22 -8.74
CA LYS A 55 5.75 0.23 -8.61
C LYS A 55 6.46 0.71 -7.34
N GLN A 56 6.86 1.97 -7.32
CA GLN A 56 7.37 2.57 -6.10
C GLN A 56 6.21 2.84 -5.14
N LEU A 57 6.45 2.80 -3.82
CA LEU A 57 5.43 3.09 -2.81
C LEU A 57 4.67 4.39 -3.12
N LYS A 58 5.38 5.45 -3.50
CA LYS A 58 4.76 6.74 -3.88
C LYS A 58 3.74 6.60 -5.01
N ASP A 59 4.05 5.83 -6.06
CA ASP A 59 3.11 5.61 -7.15
C ASP A 59 1.86 4.84 -6.68
N VAL A 60 2.05 3.90 -5.75
CA VAL A 60 0.95 3.13 -5.15
C VAL A 60 0.03 4.04 -4.33
N LEU A 61 0.61 4.89 -3.47
CA LEU A 61 -0.15 5.82 -2.63
C LEU A 61 -0.89 6.85 -3.49
N ASN A 62 -0.22 7.44 -4.49
CA ASN A 62 -0.87 8.35 -5.43
C ASN A 62 -2.06 7.70 -6.15
N ALA A 63 -1.95 6.44 -6.56
CA ALA A 63 -3.07 5.74 -7.19
C ALA A 63 -4.25 5.52 -6.22
N LEU A 64 -4.00 5.39 -4.91
CA LEU A 64 -5.05 5.33 -3.89
C LEU A 64 -5.69 6.71 -3.66
N GLU A 65 -4.91 7.79 -3.70
CA GLU A 65 -5.42 9.19 -3.69
C GLU A 65 -6.29 9.51 -4.89
N GLU A 66 -5.94 9.04 -6.09
CA GLU A 66 -6.72 9.34 -7.30
C GLU A 66 -8.12 8.71 -7.29
N VAL A 67 -8.33 7.65 -6.51
CA VAL A 67 -9.58 6.87 -6.48
C VAL A 67 -10.36 7.04 -5.18
N SER A 68 -9.88 7.86 -4.24
CA SER A 68 -10.54 8.13 -2.96
C SER A 68 -10.35 9.57 -2.50
N ASP A 69 -11.09 10.00 -1.49
CA ASP A 69 -10.88 11.30 -0.85
C ASP A 69 -9.77 11.25 0.22
N LEU A 70 -8.94 10.21 0.23
CA LEU A 70 -7.85 10.08 1.20
C LEU A 70 -6.58 10.77 0.70
N GLN A 71 -5.81 11.28 1.64
CA GLN A 71 -4.48 11.84 1.42
C GLN A 71 -3.44 10.98 2.14
N PHE A 72 -2.28 10.82 1.52
CA PHE A 72 -1.17 10.03 2.01
C PHE A 72 0.10 10.87 2.06
N ALA A 73 0.69 10.97 3.25
CA ALA A 73 1.97 11.63 3.46
C ALA A 73 3.03 10.62 3.88
N ILE A 74 4.25 10.76 3.36
CA ILE A 74 5.42 10.00 3.80
C ILE A 74 6.37 10.95 4.52
N GLU A 75 6.54 10.78 5.82
CA GLU A 75 7.45 11.59 6.65
C GLU A 75 8.43 10.69 7.39
N GLU A 76 9.73 10.85 7.13
CA GLU A 76 10.80 10.11 7.82
C GLU A 76 10.64 8.57 7.82
N GLY A 77 10.04 8.00 6.76
CA GLY A 77 9.78 6.56 6.67
C GLY A 77 8.51 6.10 7.39
N ARG A 78 7.68 7.04 7.84
CA ARG A 78 6.34 6.81 8.38
C ARG A 78 5.32 7.20 7.31
N VAL A 79 4.20 6.48 7.24
CA VAL A 79 3.12 6.83 6.32
C VAL A 79 1.89 7.26 7.11
N MET A 80 1.37 8.44 6.77
CA MET A 80 0.15 8.99 7.36
C MET A 80 -0.97 8.96 6.35
N VAL A 81 -2.16 8.56 6.80
CA VAL A 81 -3.40 8.54 6.01
C VAL A 81 -4.41 9.48 6.66
N THR A 82 -4.81 10.49 5.91
CA THR A 82 -5.76 11.54 6.32
C THR A 82 -6.87 11.67 5.28
N LYS A 83 -7.90 12.47 5.59
CA LYS A 83 -8.96 12.86 4.66
C LYS A 83 -8.89 14.35 4.43
#